data_AF-A0A916E9T9-F1
#
_entry.id   AF-A0A916E9T9-F1
#
_cell.length_a   1.000
_cell.length_b   1.000
_cell.length_c   1.000
_cell.angle_alpha   90.00
_cell.angle_beta   90.00
_cell.angle_gamma   90.00
#
_symmetry.space_group_name_H-M   'P 1'
#
loop_
_entity.id
_entity.type
_entity.pdbx_description
1 polymer ?
#
loop_
_entity_poly.entity_id
_entity_poly.type
_entity_poly.pdbx_seq_one_letter_code
_entity_poly.pdbx_strand_id
1 'polypeptide(L)'
;MAQQSQPQQLDFAVLNQNTNILIQAVGNITQQLTNLQNLPALNAGQLNAIQNTQHQMQNTQHQMQTTQRQMQRQMQTTQHQMQINQRQMQTQLRRIQNSINNFTNNVRVIDAQSLARTRNSSVQSVREAITPLPNANNQMPNNFPRNTLELLRLTVHKIDVFLTFYNLPRNGSVLVKRERLSKFLGLKLI
;
A
#
# COMPACT_ATOMS: atom_id res chain seq x y z
N MET A 1 27.80 -16.02 -6.51
CA MET A 1 26.52 -16.76 -6.61
C MET A 1 26.40 -17.62 -5.36
N ALA A 2 25.69 -17.14 -4.33
CA ALA A 2 25.47 -17.91 -3.12
C ALA A 2 24.32 -18.89 -3.37
N GLN A 3 24.63 -20.19 -3.38
CA GLN A 3 23.62 -21.24 -3.35
C GLN A 3 22.87 -21.13 -2.01
N GLN A 4 21.61 -20.73 -2.08
CA GLN A 4 20.68 -20.83 -0.95
C GLN A 4 20.46 -22.32 -0.68
N SER A 5 21.05 -22.81 0.41
CA SER A 5 20.67 -24.09 1.02
C SER A 5 19.19 -24.01 1.36
N GLN A 6 18.34 -24.69 0.60
CA GLN A 6 16.94 -24.87 0.96
C GLN A 6 16.90 -25.53 2.34
N PRO A 7 16.21 -24.96 3.33
CA PRO A 7 16.01 -25.66 4.59
C PRO A 7 15.26 -26.95 4.27
N GLN A 8 15.84 -28.10 4.64
CA GLN A 8 15.15 -29.39 4.60
C GLN A 8 13.86 -29.20 5.40
N GLN A 9 12.74 -29.03 4.71
CA GLN A 9 11.42 -29.03 5.33
C GLN A 9 11.28 -30.41 5.97
N LEU A 10 11.23 -30.42 7.31
CA LEU A 10 10.88 -31.62 8.06
C LEU A 10 9.55 -32.13 7.50
N ASP A 11 9.56 -33.28 6.83
CA ASP A 11 8.34 -33.88 6.32
C ASP A 11 7.61 -34.58 7.47
N PHE A 12 6.72 -33.82 8.10
CA PHE A 12 5.88 -34.29 9.19
C PHE A 12 4.96 -35.46 8.77
N ALA A 13 4.70 -35.66 7.48
CA ALA A 13 3.94 -36.81 7.01
C ALA A 13 4.76 -38.10 7.10
N VAL A 14 6.03 -38.07 6.68
CA VAL A 14 6.97 -39.19 6.78
C VAL A 14 7.26 -39.56 8.25
N LEU A 15 7.45 -38.56 9.11
CA LEU A 15 7.61 -38.76 10.55
C LEU A 15 6.38 -39.44 11.19
N ASN A 16 5.18 -38.99 10.82
CA ASN A 16 3.94 -39.57 11.35
C ASN A 16 3.73 -41.02 10.86
N GLN A 17 4.05 -41.31 9.60
CA GLN A 17 4.04 -42.68 9.05
C GLN A 17 5.00 -43.61 9.81
N ASN A 18 6.25 -43.20 10.00
CA ASN A 18 7.26 -44.00 10.67
C ASN A 18 6.90 -44.27 12.14
N THR A 19 6.29 -43.29 12.82
CA THR A 19 5.82 -43.45 14.20
C THR A 19 4.67 -44.45 14.30
N ASN A 20 3.73 -44.43 13.35
CA ASN A 20 2.62 -45.39 13.32
C ASN A 20 3.10 -46.84 13.07
N ILE A 21 4.08 -47.02 12.20
CA ILE A 21 4.70 -48.35 11.93
C ILE A 21 5.36 -48.89 13.20
N LEU A 22 6.09 -48.06 13.94
CA LEU A 22 6.73 -48.44 15.20
C LEU A 22 5.72 -48.82 16.29
N ILE A 23 4.61 -48.08 16.40
CA ILE A 23 3.53 -48.39 17.35
C ILE A 23 2.91 -49.77 17.03
N GLN A 24 2.64 -50.04 15.76
CA GLN A 24 2.11 -51.34 15.33
C GLN A 24 3.09 -52.47 15.59
N ALA A 25 4.38 -52.27 15.29
CA ALA A 25 5.42 -53.25 15.55
C ALA A 25 5.54 -53.60 17.04
N VAL A 26 5.55 -52.59 17.93
CA VAL A 26 5.62 -52.82 19.38
C VAL A 26 4.34 -53.48 19.91
N GLY A 27 3.16 -53.08 19.43
CA GLY A 27 1.89 -53.74 19.79
C GLY A 27 1.88 -55.22 19.42
N ASN A 28 2.39 -55.57 18.23
CA ASN A 28 2.51 -56.96 17.79
C ASN A 28 3.53 -57.75 18.62
N ILE A 29 4.66 -57.14 19.00
CA ILE A 29 5.67 -57.76 19.88
C ILE A 29 5.06 -58.05 21.26
N THR A 30 4.31 -57.11 21.83
CA THR A 30 3.64 -57.31 23.14
C THR A 30 2.65 -58.48 23.08
N GLN A 31 1.86 -58.59 22.01
CA GLN A 31 0.91 -59.71 21.80
C GLN A 31 1.61 -61.05 21.61
N GLN A 32 2.70 -61.07 20.84
CA GLN A 32 3.50 -62.29 20.64
C GLN A 32 4.16 -62.75 21.94
N LEU A 33 4.64 -61.82 22.77
CA LEU A 33 5.24 -62.14 24.08
C LEU A 33 4.20 -62.60 25.12
N THR A 34 2.96 -62.09 25.06
CA THR A 34 1.85 -62.59 25.91
C THR A 34 1.45 -64.01 25.54
N ASN A 35 1.59 -64.40 24.27
CA ASN A 35 1.35 -65.78 23.82
C ASN A 35 2.48 -66.76 24.20
N LEU A 36 3.64 -66.25 24.67
CA LEU A 36 4.79 -67.06 25.11
C LEU A 36 4.84 -67.25 26.64
N GLN A 37 3.73 -66.97 27.35
CA GLN A 37 3.60 -67.01 28.82
C GLN A 37 3.94 -68.35 29.51
N ASN A 38 4.29 -69.41 28.77
CA ASN A 38 4.76 -70.68 29.32
C ASN A 38 6.30 -70.81 29.44
N LEU A 39 7.07 -69.74 29.22
CA LEU A 39 8.52 -69.76 29.41
C LEU A 39 8.93 -68.87 30.60
N PRO A 40 9.53 -69.42 31.67
CA PRO A 40 9.84 -68.71 32.93
C PRO A 40 10.95 -67.63 32.82
N ALA A 41 11.39 -67.28 31.61
CA ALA A 41 12.51 -66.35 31.38
C ALA A 41 12.10 -64.92 30.98
N LEU A 42 10.81 -64.67 30.70
CA LEU A 42 10.31 -63.31 30.46
C LEU A 42 10.06 -62.60 31.79
N ASN A 43 11.14 -62.11 32.38
CA ASN A 43 11.13 -61.38 33.64
C ASN A 43 10.25 -60.12 33.52
N ALA A 44 9.41 -59.85 34.53
CA ALA A 44 8.48 -58.72 34.59
C ALA A 44 9.08 -57.34 34.20
N GLY A 45 10.40 -57.16 34.36
CA GLY A 45 11.12 -55.96 33.91
C GLY A 45 11.09 -55.71 32.40
N GLN A 46 11.12 -56.75 31.57
CA GLN A 46 11.05 -56.62 30.10
C GLN A 46 9.64 -56.23 29.62
N LEU A 47 8.61 -56.76 30.28
CA LEU A 47 7.21 -56.39 30.04
C LEU A 47 6.93 -54.93 30.45
N ASN A 48 7.46 -54.51 31.60
CA ASN A 48 7.37 -53.12 32.06
C ASN A 48 8.10 -52.16 31.12
N ALA A 49 9.25 -52.55 30.56
CA ALA A 49 9.97 -51.73 29.58
C ALA A 49 9.15 -51.53 28.31
N ILE A 50 8.51 -52.59 27.78
CA ILE A 50 7.66 -52.54 26.59
C ILE A 50 6.41 -51.67 26.84
N GLN A 51 5.76 -51.81 28.00
CA GLN A 51 4.63 -50.95 28.38
C GLN A 51 5.03 -49.47 28.48
N ASN A 52 6.18 -49.18 29.07
CA ASN A 52 6.70 -47.81 29.16
C ASN A 52 6.99 -47.24 27.77
N THR A 53 7.59 -48.02 26.86
CA THR A 53 7.82 -47.61 25.47
C THR A 53 6.50 -47.37 24.73
N GLN A 54 5.48 -48.18 24.98
CA GLN A 54 4.16 -48.03 24.35
C GLN A 54 3.46 -46.73 24.81
N HIS A 55 3.50 -46.42 26.10
CA HIS A 55 3.01 -45.15 26.63
C HIS A 55 3.80 -43.94 26.11
N GLN A 56 5.13 -44.06 26.02
CA GLN A 56 5.96 -42.97 25.51
C GLN A 56 5.65 -42.65 24.04
N MET A 57 5.46 -43.68 23.19
CA MET A 57 5.07 -43.48 21.79
C MET A 57 3.67 -42.89 21.63
N GLN A 58 2.70 -43.30 22.46
CA GLN A 58 1.36 -42.70 22.45
C GLN A 58 1.42 -41.19 22.79
N ASN A 59 2.24 -40.82 23.77
CA ASN A 59 2.46 -39.42 24.13
C ASN A 59 3.12 -38.64 22.98
N THR A 60 4.14 -39.22 22.32
CA THR A 60 4.79 -38.61 21.15
C THR A 60 3.83 -38.43 19.97
N GLN A 61 2.94 -39.39 19.72
CA GLN A 61 1.93 -39.31 18.66
C GLN A 61 0.93 -38.18 18.93
N HIS A 62 0.46 -38.05 20.18
CA HIS A 62 -0.39 -36.94 20.59
C HIS A 62 0.30 -35.60 20.41
N GLN A 63 1.57 -35.50 20.83
CA GLN A 63 2.35 -34.27 20.71
C GLN A 63 2.59 -33.88 19.25
N MET A 64 2.88 -34.84 18.36
CA MET A 64 3.01 -34.55 16.94
C MET A 64 1.70 -34.07 16.31
N GLN A 65 0.56 -34.69 16.65
CA GLN A 65 -0.73 -34.24 16.14
C GLN A 65 -1.11 -32.84 16.62
N THR A 66 -0.77 -32.46 17.85
CA THR A 66 -1.02 -31.11 18.36
C THR A 66 -0.10 -30.10 17.69
N THR A 67 1.20 -30.41 17.54
CA THR A 67 2.14 -29.55 16.81
C THR A 67 1.75 -29.35 15.35
N GLN A 68 1.30 -30.41 14.65
CA GLN A 68 0.87 -30.29 13.25
C GLN A 68 -0.37 -29.41 13.10
N ARG A 69 -1.35 -29.56 13.99
CA ARG A 69 -2.55 -28.69 14.02
C ARG A 69 -2.21 -27.24 14.36
N GLN A 70 -1.23 -27.01 15.23
CA GLN A 70 -0.75 -25.66 15.54
C GLN A 70 -0.06 -25.02 14.33
N MET A 71 0.78 -25.78 13.64
CA MET A 71 1.51 -25.31 12.46
C MET A 71 0.56 -24.96 11.30
N GLN A 72 -0.46 -25.79 11.05
CA GLN A 72 -1.49 -25.49 10.05
C GLN A 72 -2.24 -24.20 10.36
N ARG A 73 -2.62 -23.98 11.64
CA ARG A 73 -3.27 -22.73 12.06
C ARG A 73 -2.35 -21.53 11.89
N GLN A 74 -1.08 -21.66 12.28
CA GLN A 74 -0.09 -20.60 12.11
C GLN A 74 0.08 -20.24 10.63
N MET A 75 0.20 -21.24 9.75
CA MET A 75 0.35 -21.02 8.31
C MET A 75 -0.87 -20.33 7.69
N GLN A 76 -2.09 -20.71 8.10
CA GLN A 76 -3.32 -20.05 7.68
C GLN A 76 -3.35 -18.58 8.12
N THR A 77 -3.01 -18.30 9.39
CA THR A 77 -2.92 -16.94 9.92
C THR A 77 -1.87 -16.12 9.16
N THR A 78 -0.70 -16.69 8.90
CA THR A 78 0.37 -16.02 8.15
C THR A 78 -0.03 -15.74 6.70
N GLN A 79 -0.69 -16.69 6.02
CA GLN A 79 -1.22 -16.45 4.67
C GLN A 79 -2.26 -15.34 4.66
N HIS A 80 -3.19 -15.34 5.62
CA HIS A 80 -4.21 -14.31 5.72
C HIS A 80 -3.59 -12.92 5.97
N GLN A 81 -2.62 -12.86 6.88
CA GLN A 81 -1.88 -11.63 7.18
C GLN A 81 -1.12 -11.12 5.94
N MET A 82 -0.48 -12.02 5.17
CA MET A 82 0.17 -11.65 3.92
C MET A 82 -0.82 -11.08 2.90
N GLN A 83 -2.00 -11.68 2.75
CA GLN A 83 -3.02 -11.16 1.84
C GLN A 83 -3.52 -9.77 2.25
N ILE A 84 -3.73 -9.54 3.55
CA ILE A 84 -4.09 -8.22 4.08
C ILE A 84 -2.99 -7.21 3.78
N ASN A 85 -1.74 -7.52 4.11
CA ASN A 85 -0.61 -6.64 3.89
C ASN A 85 -0.43 -6.31 2.39
N GLN A 86 -0.62 -7.30 1.51
CA GLN A 86 -0.53 -7.09 0.06
C GLN A 86 -1.62 -6.14 -0.45
N ARG A 87 -2.87 -6.29 0.01
CA ARG A 87 -3.98 -5.38 -0.35
C ARG A 87 -3.76 -3.97 0.18
N GLN A 88 -3.25 -3.84 1.40
CA GLN A 88 -2.91 -2.55 1.99
C GLN A 88 -1.80 -1.86 1.20
N MET A 89 -0.73 -2.59 0.86
CA MET A 89 0.38 -2.08 0.05
C MET A 89 -0.09 -1.61 -1.33
N GLN A 90 -0.88 -2.41 -2.05
CA GLN A 90 -1.45 -2.01 -3.33
C GLN A 90 -2.30 -0.73 -3.24
N THR A 91 -3.06 -0.59 -2.15
CA THR A 91 -3.87 0.61 -1.91
C THR A 91 -3.01 1.84 -1.63
N GLN A 92 -1.94 1.68 -0.84
CA GLN A 92 -0.97 2.75 -0.60
C GLN A 92 -0.27 3.17 -1.89
N LEU A 93 0.19 2.22 -2.70
CA LEU A 93 0.83 2.51 -3.99
C LEU A 93 -0.10 3.29 -4.94
N ARG A 94 -1.38 2.92 -5.04
CA ARG A 94 -2.37 3.69 -5.82
C ARG A 94 -2.54 5.11 -5.29
N ARG A 95 -2.61 5.29 -3.97
CA ARG A 95 -2.71 6.64 -3.36
C ARG A 95 -1.48 7.49 -3.65
N ILE A 96 -0.28 6.90 -3.54
CA ILE A 96 0.98 7.58 -3.87
C ILE A 96 0.99 7.98 -5.33
N GLN A 97 0.64 7.08 -6.25
CA GLN A 97 0.60 7.40 -7.69
C GLN A 97 -0.34 8.56 -7.99
N ASN A 98 -1.54 8.56 -7.41
CA ASN A 98 -2.49 9.66 -7.57
C ASN A 98 -1.95 10.97 -7.00
N SER A 99 -1.30 10.92 -5.83
CA SER A 99 -0.67 12.08 -5.21
C SER A 99 0.44 12.67 -6.09
N ILE A 100 1.30 11.82 -6.65
CA ILE A 100 2.37 12.22 -7.58
C ILE A 100 1.76 12.87 -8.82
N ASN A 101 0.75 12.25 -9.44
CA ASN A 101 0.11 12.81 -10.63
C ASN A 101 -0.51 14.19 -10.35
N ASN A 102 -1.20 14.34 -9.21
CA ASN A 102 -1.77 15.62 -8.80
C ASN A 102 -0.68 16.68 -8.54
N PHE A 103 0.40 16.29 -7.87
CA PHE A 103 1.54 17.16 -7.62
C PHE A 103 2.20 17.63 -8.92
N THR A 104 2.51 16.72 -9.85
CA THR A 104 3.11 17.05 -11.14
C THR A 104 2.22 18.00 -11.95
N ASN A 105 0.90 17.79 -11.95
CA ASN A 105 -0.04 18.69 -12.61
C ASN A 105 -0.03 20.08 -11.97
N ASN A 106 -0.03 20.16 -10.64
CA ASN A 106 0.02 21.43 -9.91
C ASN A 106 1.32 22.19 -10.20
N VAL A 107 2.48 21.51 -10.20
CA VAL A 107 3.77 22.13 -10.53
C VAL A 107 3.75 22.73 -11.94
N ARG A 108 3.25 21.99 -12.94
CA ARG A 108 3.15 22.50 -14.32
C ARG A 108 2.29 23.77 -14.41
N VAL A 109 1.17 23.83 -13.69
CA VAL A 109 0.31 25.01 -13.66
C VAL A 109 1.04 26.19 -12.99
N ILE A 110 1.71 25.95 -11.86
CA ILE A 110 2.47 26.98 -11.13
C ILE A 110 3.60 27.54 -12.00
N ASP A 111 4.34 26.67 -12.70
CA ASP A 111 5.42 27.08 -13.60
C ASP A 111 4.89 27.91 -14.76
N ALA A 112 3.80 27.45 -15.41
CA ALA A 112 3.17 28.18 -16.50
C ALA A 112 2.64 29.55 -16.05
N GLN A 113 1.99 29.62 -14.88
CA GLN A 113 1.54 30.89 -14.30
C GLN A 113 2.73 31.79 -13.96
N SER A 114 3.79 31.26 -13.37
CA SER A 114 4.99 32.03 -12.99
C SER A 114 5.65 32.64 -14.23
N LEU A 115 5.83 31.85 -15.30
CA LEU A 115 6.37 32.33 -16.56
C LEU A 115 5.49 33.44 -17.17
N ALA A 116 4.16 33.26 -17.17
CA ALA A 116 3.25 34.27 -17.67
C ALA A 116 3.29 35.55 -16.82
N ARG A 117 3.37 35.45 -15.49
CA ARG A 117 3.56 36.60 -14.58
C ARG A 117 4.89 37.30 -14.85
N THR A 118 5.97 36.57 -15.08
CA THR A 118 7.26 37.17 -15.44
C THR A 118 7.16 38.00 -16.72
N ARG A 119 6.53 37.45 -17.77
CA ARG A 119 6.27 38.19 -19.03
C ARG A 119 5.39 39.41 -18.82
N ASN A 120 4.32 39.27 -18.04
CA ASN A 120 3.43 40.38 -17.73
C ASN A 120 4.12 41.47 -16.89
N SER A 121 5.07 41.10 -16.05
CA SER A 121 5.82 42.04 -15.19
C SER A 121 6.84 42.87 -15.96
N SER A 122 7.21 42.45 -17.17
CA SER A 122 8.09 43.21 -18.06
C SER A 122 7.34 44.18 -18.97
N VAL A 123 6.01 44.13 -19.01
CA VAL A 123 5.18 45.05 -19.79
C VAL A 123 5.41 46.49 -19.33
N GLN A 124 5.81 47.36 -20.26
CA GLN A 124 6.16 48.76 -19.98
C GLN A 124 5.07 49.75 -20.45
N SER A 125 4.17 49.32 -21.35
CA SER A 125 3.12 50.17 -21.90
C SER A 125 1.74 49.53 -21.81
N VAL A 126 0.70 50.35 -21.64
CA VAL A 126 -0.68 49.86 -21.54
C VAL A 126 -1.21 49.22 -22.84
N ARG A 127 -0.54 49.43 -23.97
CA ARG A 127 -0.90 48.85 -25.28
C ARG A 127 -0.12 47.58 -25.63
N GLU A 128 0.93 47.28 -24.87
CA GLU A 128 1.74 46.09 -25.07
C GLU A 128 0.94 44.83 -24.71
N ALA A 129 1.22 43.73 -25.41
CA ALA A 129 0.49 42.50 -25.24
C ALA A 129 0.70 41.91 -23.84
N ILE A 130 -0.39 41.44 -23.23
CA ILE A 130 -0.34 40.69 -21.96
C ILE A 130 -0.59 39.21 -22.23
N THR A 131 0.07 38.36 -21.46
CA THR A 131 -0.05 36.89 -21.55
C THR A 131 -1.14 36.39 -20.58
N PRO A 132 -2.11 35.59 -21.02
CA PRO A 132 -3.08 34.95 -20.12
C PRO A 132 -2.40 33.92 -19.21
N LEU A 133 -2.96 33.73 -18.02
CA LEU A 133 -2.55 32.68 -17.09
C LEU A 133 -3.53 31.51 -17.16
N PRO A 134 -3.09 30.25 -17.04
CA PRO A 134 -4.01 29.14 -16.83
C PRO A 134 -4.63 29.20 -15.42
N ASN A 135 -5.85 28.68 -15.25
CA ASN A 135 -6.42 28.47 -13.91
C ASN A 135 -5.84 27.21 -13.23
N ALA A 136 -6.32 26.90 -12.02
CA ALA A 136 -5.87 25.72 -11.26
C ALA A 136 -6.12 24.37 -11.96
N ASN A 137 -7.07 24.33 -12.90
CA ASN A 137 -7.39 23.15 -13.71
C ASN A 137 -6.64 23.14 -15.05
N ASN A 138 -5.59 23.96 -15.20
CA ASN A 138 -4.81 24.12 -16.42
C ASN A 138 -5.63 24.58 -17.65
N GLN A 139 -6.74 25.30 -17.44
CA GLN A 139 -7.57 25.85 -18.51
C GLN A 139 -7.19 27.31 -18.77
N MET A 140 -7.30 27.75 -20.02
CA MET A 140 -7.07 29.14 -20.41
C MET A 140 -8.37 29.96 -20.38
N PRO A 141 -8.29 31.25 -20.03
CA PRO A 141 -9.46 32.13 -20.02
C PRO A 141 -9.95 32.41 -21.45
N ASN A 142 -11.27 32.33 -21.66
CA ASN A 142 -11.89 32.73 -22.92
C ASN A 142 -11.95 34.26 -23.04
N ASN A 143 -11.73 34.78 -24.26
CA ASN A 143 -11.81 36.21 -24.58
C ASN A 143 -10.97 37.11 -23.65
N PHE A 144 -9.75 36.67 -23.33
CA PHE A 144 -8.83 37.41 -22.49
C PHE A 144 -8.42 38.75 -23.11
N PRO A 145 -8.27 39.84 -22.33
CA PRO A 145 -7.83 41.13 -22.85
C PRO A 145 -6.45 41.02 -23.49
N ARG A 146 -6.25 41.68 -24.64
CA ARG A 146 -4.99 41.63 -25.37
C ARG A 146 -3.88 42.42 -24.69
N ASN A 147 -4.24 43.48 -23.98
CA ASN A 147 -3.32 44.40 -23.31
C ASN A 147 -3.95 45.01 -22.04
N THR A 148 -3.15 45.75 -21.28
CA THR A 148 -3.56 46.40 -20.03
C THR A 148 -4.69 47.42 -20.26
N LEU A 149 -4.69 48.14 -21.39
CA LEU A 149 -5.74 49.11 -21.73
C LEU A 149 -7.11 48.43 -21.89
N GLU A 150 -7.18 47.29 -22.58
CA GLU A 150 -8.40 46.49 -22.70
C GLU A 150 -8.84 45.94 -21.33
N LEU A 151 -7.90 45.50 -20.50
CA LEU A 151 -8.19 45.05 -19.14
C LEU A 151 -8.82 46.16 -18.28
N LEU A 152 -8.29 47.37 -18.36
CA LEU A 152 -8.81 48.55 -17.67
C LEU A 152 -10.20 48.98 -18.16
N ARG A 153 -10.55 48.63 -19.40
CA ARG A 153 -11.87 48.92 -20.01
C ARG A 153 -12.91 47.84 -19.74
N LEU A 154 -12.57 46.74 -19.07
CA LEU A 154 -13.53 45.71 -18.73
C LEU A 154 -14.67 46.28 -17.87
N THR A 155 -15.88 45.85 -18.20
CA THR A 155 -17.07 46.08 -17.37
C THR A 155 -16.99 45.25 -16.10
N VAL A 156 -17.73 45.64 -15.06
CA VAL A 156 -17.76 44.94 -13.77
C VAL A 156 -18.07 43.45 -13.93
N HIS A 157 -19.07 43.14 -14.75
CA HIS A 157 -19.46 41.77 -15.04
C HIS A 157 -18.32 40.95 -15.67
N LYS A 158 -17.58 41.53 -16.63
CA LYS A 158 -16.44 40.83 -17.26
C LYS A 158 -15.27 40.64 -16.30
N ILE A 159 -15.02 41.60 -15.40
CA ILE A 159 -14.03 41.44 -14.34
C ILE A 159 -14.42 40.28 -13.42
N ASP A 160 -15.70 40.21 -13.00
CA ASP A 160 -16.19 39.13 -12.15
C ASP A 160 -16.08 37.75 -12.81
N VAL A 161 -16.26 37.66 -14.13
CA VAL A 161 -16.00 36.42 -14.88
C VAL A 161 -14.54 35.98 -14.73
N PHE A 162 -13.57 36.88 -14.91
CA PHE A 162 -12.16 36.52 -14.74
C PHE A 162 -11.80 36.22 -13.29
N LEU A 163 -12.34 36.97 -12.32
CA LEU A 163 -12.13 36.69 -10.91
C LEU A 163 -12.68 35.31 -10.53
N THR A 164 -13.88 34.94 -10.99
CA THR A 164 -14.41 33.58 -10.81
C THR A 164 -13.53 32.54 -11.49
N PHE A 165 -13.09 32.79 -12.73
CA PHE A 165 -12.26 31.86 -13.48
C PHE A 165 -10.94 31.53 -12.76
N TYR A 166 -10.33 32.51 -12.09
CA TYR A 166 -9.12 32.35 -11.30
C TYR A 166 -9.35 32.01 -9.82
N ASN A 167 -10.60 31.77 -9.42
CA ASN A 167 -11.00 31.53 -8.03
C ASN A 167 -10.55 32.65 -7.07
N LEU A 168 -10.69 33.90 -7.51
CA LEU A 168 -10.39 35.10 -6.73
C LEU A 168 -11.67 35.71 -6.15
N PRO A 169 -11.59 36.37 -4.97
CA PRO A 169 -12.74 37.07 -4.41
C PRO A 169 -13.31 38.12 -5.37
N ARG A 170 -14.65 38.24 -5.41
CA ARG A 170 -15.41 39.17 -6.28
C ARG A 170 -16.02 40.35 -5.51
N ASN A 171 -15.71 40.50 -4.24
CA ASN A 171 -16.18 41.61 -3.42
C ASN A 171 -15.34 42.88 -3.64
N GLY A 172 -15.94 44.02 -3.28
CA GLY A 172 -15.31 45.35 -3.36
C GLY A 172 -15.73 46.15 -4.59
N SER A 173 -15.22 47.37 -4.68
CA SER A 173 -15.45 48.28 -5.81
C SER A 173 -14.79 47.77 -7.09
N VAL A 174 -15.18 48.33 -8.24
CA VAL A 174 -14.60 47.98 -9.55
C VAL A 174 -13.08 48.16 -9.56
N LEU A 175 -12.59 49.22 -8.92
CA LEU A 175 -11.17 49.51 -8.79
C LEU A 175 -10.45 48.38 -8.04
N VAL A 176 -10.96 47.99 -6.87
CA VAL A 176 -10.38 46.90 -6.04
C VAL A 176 -10.37 45.57 -6.80
N LYS A 177 -11.44 45.28 -7.55
CA LYS A 177 -11.51 44.07 -8.39
C LYS A 177 -10.47 44.08 -9.52
N ARG A 178 -10.28 45.22 -10.19
CA ARG A 178 -9.26 45.38 -11.24
C ARG A 178 -7.86 45.24 -10.68
N GLU A 179 -7.58 45.90 -9.57
CA GLU A 179 -6.29 45.83 -8.89
C GLU A 179 -5.97 44.38 -8.50
N ARG A 180 -6.95 43.66 -7.92
CA ARG A 180 -6.83 42.24 -7.59
C ARG A 180 -6.49 41.38 -8.81
N LEU A 181 -7.23 41.56 -9.91
CA LEU A 181 -6.98 40.82 -11.15
C LEU A 181 -5.59 41.15 -11.71
N SER A 182 -5.20 42.43 -11.72
CA SER A 182 -3.93 42.90 -12.27
C SER A 182 -2.73 42.38 -11.48
N LYS A 183 -2.82 42.42 -10.15
CA LYS A 183 -1.83 41.83 -9.23
C LYS A 183 -1.68 40.33 -9.47
N PHE A 184 -2.79 39.59 -9.60
CA PHE A 184 -2.75 38.16 -9.88
C PHE A 184 -2.06 37.84 -11.22
N LEU A 185 -2.29 38.67 -12.25
CA LEU A 185 -1.68 38.52 -13.57
C LEU A 185 -0.22 38.97 -13.62
N GLY A 186 0.30 39.65 -12.59
CA GLY A 186 1.68 40.16 -12.54
C GLY A 186 1.91 41.48 -13.26
N LEU A 187 0.87 42.31 -13.44
CA LEU A 187 0.97 43.62 -14.09
C LEU A 187 1.38 44.72 -13.10
N LYS A 188 2.28 45.62 -13.52
CA LYS A 188 2.79 46.74 -12.69
C LYS A 188 2.12 48.09 -12.96
N LEU A 189 1.44 48.24 -14.09
CA LEU A 189 0.97 49.52 -14.63
C LEU A 189 -0.44 49.94 -14.16
N ILE A 190 -0.96 49.36 -13.08
CA ILE A 190 -2.32 49.58 -12.57
C ILE A 190 -2.28 49.92 -11.09
#